data_AF-A0A523V3B6-F1
#
_entry.id   AF-A0A523V3B6-F1
#
_cell.length_a   1.000
_cell.length_b   1.000
_cell.length_c   1.000
_cell.angle_alpha   90.00
_cell.angle_beta   90.00
_cell.angle_gamma   90.00
#
_symmetry.space_group_name_H-M   'P 1'
#
loop_
_entity.id
_entity.type
_entity.pdbx_description
1 polymer ?
#
loop_
_entity_poly.entity_id
_entity_poly.type
_entity_poly.pdbx_seq_one_letter_code
_entity_poly.pdbx_strand_id
1 'polypeptide(L)'
;MRVFHKVTKWLFILCLPLILLSASIGGAANSLALYRYGFDKYDVSRTTGLSELELDRAARGLVYYFNSSDEYINLTVVKDNQAFTLFNQREAIHLKDVRGLFRLDYWILLGTLIYALIYVGFLIWLKEWRQLARGLLWGSGLTIGLIVVLGLSAMLNFDQFFLQFHRLSFTNELWQLDPSQDYLIMLFPRGFWYDATLFITIATAVGAVILGGVGIYIFSSAGRNRG
;
A
#
# COMPACT_ATOMS: atom_id res chain seq x y z
N MET A 1 -14.48 -32.96 -7.98
CA MET A 1 -13.22 -32.84 -7.17
C MET A 1 -12.06 -32.17 -7.92
N ARG A 2 -11.71 -32.57 -9.16
CA ARG A 2 -10.57 -31.97 -9.91
C ARG A 2 -10.73 -30.48 -10.23
N VAL A 3 -11.95 -30.00 -10.52
CA VAL A 3 -12.22 -28.58 -10.80
C VAL A 3 -12.03 -27.74 -9.53
N PHE A 4 -12.60 -28.17 -8.41
CA PHE A 4 -12.46 -27.51 -7.11
C PHE A 4 -10.99 -27.31 -6.70
N HIS A 5 -10.17 -28.34 -6.87
CA HIS A 5 -8.75 -28.27 -6.56
C HIS A 5 -7.96 -27.31 -7.47
N LYS A 6 -8.35 -27.19 -8.75
CA LYS A 6 -7.77 -26.18 -9.65
C LYS A 6 -8.16 -24.77 -9.23
N VAL A 7 -9.43 -24.56 -8.88
CA VAL A 7 -9.96 -23.25 -8.47
C VAL A 7 -9.25 -22.75 -7.21
N THR A 8 -9.14 -23.58 -6.16
CA THR A 8 -8.48 -23.17 -4.92
C THR A 8 -6.99 -22.87 -5.12
N LYS A 9 -6.31 -23.63 -5.98
CA LYS A 9 -4.92 -23.34 -6.36
C LYS A 9 -4.78 -21.98 -7.05
N TRP A 10 -5.63 -21.69 -8.03
CA TRP A 10 -5.58 -20.40 -8.73
C TRP A 10 -5.93 -19.24 -7.81
N LEU A 11 -6.90 -19.44 -6.92
CA LEU A 11 -7.25 -18.45 -5.91
C LEU A 11 -6.07 -18.15 -4.98
N PHE A 12 -5.34 -19.18 -4.53
CA PHE A 12 -4.12 -18.98 -3.74
C PHE A 12 -3.04 -18.20 -4.49
N ILE A 13 -2.83 -18.51 -5.77
CA ILE A 13 -1.88 -17.78 -6.63
C ILE A 13 -2.28 -16.30 -6.74
N LEU A 14 -3.57 -15.99 -6.86
CA LEU A 14 -4.10 -14.63 -6.92
C LEU A 14 -4.05 -13.88 -5.58
N CYS A 15 -4.11 -14.60 -4.46
CA CYS A 15 -3.98 -13.98 -3.13
C CYS A 15 -2.57 -13.42 -2.90
N LEU A 16 -1.50 -14.02 -3.44
CA LEU A 16 -0.14 -13.56 -3.16
C LEU A 16 0.15 -12.12 -3.65
N PRO A 17 -0.19 -11.73 -4.89
CA PRO A 17 -0.09 -10.32 -5.30
C PRO A 17 -0.87 -9.37 -4.39
N LEU A 18 -2.10 -9.75 -4.02
CA LEU A 18 -2.96 -8.90 -3.19
C LEU A 18 -2.39 -8.74 -1.78
N ILE A 19 -1.95 -9.82 -1.13
CA ILE A 19 -1.35 -9.77 0.21
C ILE A 19 -0.11 -8.88 0.19
N LEU A 20 0.81 -9.10 -0.76
CA LEU A 20 2.08 -8.38 -0.80
C LEU A 20 1.89 -6.89 -1.12
N LEU A 21 0.98 -6.57 -2.06
CA LEU A 21 0.68 -5.19 -2.42
C LEU A 21 -0.03 -4.47 -1.27
N SER A 22 -1.09 -5.05 -0.71
CA SER A 22 -1.83 -4.44 0.40
C SER A 22 -0.98 -4.30 1.67
N ALA A 23 -0.15 -5.29 2.00
CA ALA A 23 0.79 -5.16 3.11
C ALA A 23 1.80 -4.03 2.88
N SER A 24 2.25 -3.82 1.63
CA SER A 24 3.18 -2.73 1.29
C SER A 24 2.51 -1.37 1.33
N ILE A 25 1.25 -1.25 0.85
CA ILE A 25 0.43 -0.03 0.93
C ILE A 25 0.19 0.33 2.40
N GLY A 26 -0.32 -0.61 3.20
CA GLY A 26 -0.55 -0.41 4.63
C GLY A 26 0.75 -0.05 5.37
N GLY A 27 1.86 -0.71 5.05
CA GLY A 27 3.17 -0.39 5.62
C GLY A 27 3.62 1.04 5.29
N ALA A 28 3.47 1.48 4.04
CA ALA A 28 3.80 2.84 3.62
C ALA A 28 2.89 3.89 4.28
N ALA A 29 1.58 3.66 4.29
CA ALA A 29 0.58 4.56 4.86
C ALA A 29 0.80 4.81 6.37
N ASN A 30 1.33 3.83 7.09
CA ASN A 30 1.60 3.88 8.54
C ASN A 30 3.06 4.21 8.89
N SER A 31 3.92 4.48 7.92
CA SER A 31 5.34 4.74 8.14
C SER A 31 5.61 6.22 8.40
N LEU A 32 5.73 6.62 9.66
CA LEU A 32 6.18 7.98 10.01
C LEU A 32 7.55 8.31 9.39
N ALA A 33 8.41 7.31 9.16
CA ALA A 33 9.68 7.50 8.49
C ALA A 33 9.50 7.94 7.02
N LEU A 34 8.52 7.38 6.30
CA LEU A 34 8.22 7.79 4.92
C LEU A 34 7.68 9.22 4.85
N TYR A 35 6.82 9.59 5.80
CA TYR A 35 6.29 10.96 5.90
C TYR A 35 7.43 11.96 6.14
N ARG A 36 8.28 11.70 7.14
CA ARG A 36 9.43 12.55 7.47
C ARG A 36 10.43 12.64 6.31
N TYR A 37 10.75 11.50 5.68
CA TYR A 37 11.60 11.47 4.49
C TYR A 37 11.05 12.38 3.39
N GLY A 38 9.75 12.28 3.11
CA GLY A 38 9.10 13.09 2.10
C GLY A 38 9.05 14.57 2.46
N PHE A 39 8.74 14.90 3.72
CA PHE A 39 8.68 16.28 4.18
C PHE A 39 10.03 16.97 4.11
N ASP A 40 11.10 16.26 4.48
CA ASP A 40 12.49 16.74 4.37
C ASP A 40 12.93 16.86 2.91
N LYS A 41 12.80 15.79 2.12
CA LYS A 41 13.25 15.76 0.71
C LYS A 41 12.59 16.81 -0.17
N TYR A 42 11.34 17.16 0.11
CA TYR A 42 10.56 18.12 -0.69
C TYR A 42 10.40 19.49 -0.04
N ASP A 43 11.22 19.82 0.97
CA ASP A 43 11.22 21.12 1.65
C ASP A 43 9.79 21.57 2.07
N VAL A 44 9.00 20.63 2.60
CA VAL A 44 7.58 20.87 2.92
C VAL A 44 7.45 21.96 3.99
N SER A 45 8.40 22.04 4.93
CA SER A 45 8.46 23.13 5.91
C SER A 45 8.53 24.50 5.24
N ARG A 46 9.34 24.65 4.19
CA ARG A 46 9.46 25.90 3.44
C ARG A 46 8.18 26.25 2.69
N THR A 47 7.53 25.26 2.08
CA THR A 47 6.31 25.46 1.28
C THR A 47 5.11 25.82 2.16
N THR A 48 4.96 25.14 3.29
CA THR A 48 3.81 25.31 4.20
C THR A 48 4.04 26.41 5.24
N GLY A 49 5.30 26.72 5.57
CA GLY A 49 5.70 27.55 6.70
C GLY A 49 5.50 26.87 8.06
N LEU A 50 5.24 25.55 8.09
CA LEU A 50 5.13 24.78 9.33
C LEU A 50 6.51 24.36 9.82
N SER A 51 6.72 24.41 11.13
CA SER A 51 7.94 23.87 11.73
C SER A 51 7.99 22.34 11.61
N GLU A 52 9.18 21.76 11.67
CA GLU A 52 9.37 20.30 11.68
C GLU A 52 8.55 19.59 12.76
N LEU A 53 8.39 20.22 13.93
CA LEU A 53 7.57 19.69 15.02
C LEU A 53 6.08 19.58 14.62
N GLU A 54 5.57 20.58 13.91
CA GLU A 54 4.18 20.63 13.46
C GLU A 54 3.94 19.71 12.26
N LEU A 55 4.92 19.56 11.37
CA LEU A 55 4.89 18.54 10.32
C LEU A 55 4.86 17.12 10.89
N ASP A 56 5.68 16.85 11.91
CA ASP A 56 5.70 15.56 12.59
C ASP A 56 4.40 15.29 13.37
N ARG A 57 3.78 16.34 13.94
CA ARG A 57 2.42 16.26 14.49
C ARG A 57 1.40 15.96 13.39
N ALA A 58 1.53 16.58 12.21
CA ALA A 58 0.62 16.35 11.11
C ALA A 58 0.70 14.93 10.55
N ALA A 59 1.92 14.39 10.38
CA ALA A 59 2.14 12.99 10.00
C ALA A 59 1.49 12.02 10.99
N ARG A 60 1.72 12.21 12.29
CA ARG A 60 1.07 11.40 13.34
C ARG A 60 -0.45 11.52 13.33
N GLY A 61 -0.97 12.73 13.15
CA GLY A 61 -2.40 12.98 13.07
C GLY A 61 -3.07 12.26 11.89
N LEU A 62 -2.43 12.27 10.72
CA LEU A 62 -2.90 11.54 9.54
C LEU A 62 -2.86 10.02 9.73
N VAL A 63 -1.73 9.49 10.22
CA VAL A 63 -1.60 8.05 10.53
C VAL A 63 -2.66 7.64 11.55
N TYR A 64 -2.86 8.42 12.61
CA TYR A 64 -3.93 8.16 13.58
C TYR A 64 -5.31 8.16 12.92
N TYR A 65 -5.65 9.21 12.17
CA TYR A 65 -6.95 9.36 11.52
C TYR A 65 -7.29 8.18 10.58
N PHE A 66 -6.33 7.75 9.76
CA PHE A 66 -6.54 6.62 8.86
C PHE A 66 -6.86 5.31 9.59
N ASN A 67 -6.46 5.18 10.86
CA ASN A 67 -6.72 4.01 11.69
C ASN A 67 -7.77 4.22 12.80
N SER A 68 -8.32 5.42 12.96
CA SER A 68 -9.35 5.70 13.96
C SER A 68 -10.75 5.32 13.48
N SER A 69 -11.79 5.61 14.28
CA SER A 69 -13.21 5.54 13.90
C SER A 69 -13.84 6.90 13.55
N ASP A 70 -13.08 8.00 13.65
CA ASP A 70 -13.56 9.38 13.42
C ASP A 70 -14.07 9.60 12.00
N GLU A 71 -15.14 10.36 11.80
CA GLU A 71 -15.66 10.55 10.45
C GLU A 71 -14.76 11.47 9.60
N TYR A 72 -14.35 12.60 10.16
CA TYR A 72 -13.50 13.60 9.51
C TYR A 72 -12.24 13.83 10.31
N ILE A 73 -11.15 14.16 9.61
CA ILE A 73 -9.92 14.58 10.28
C ILE A 73 -10.15 15.95 10.92
N ASN A 74 -9.71 16.10 12.17
CA ASN A 74 -9.67 17.39 12.86
C ASN A 74 -8.29 17.53 13.52
N LEU A 75 -7.36 18.11 12.76
CA LEU A 75 -5.97 18.26 13.16
C LEU A 75 -5.62 19.74 13.24
N THR A 76 -5.22 20.19 14.41
CA THR A 76 -4.78 21.57 14.64
C THR A 76 -3.25 21.63 14.66
N VAL A 77 -2.69 22.59 13.94
CA VAL A 77 -1.27 22.92 13.95
C VAL A 77 -1.07 24.39 14.33
N VAL A 78 0.16 24.75 14.70
CA VAL A 78 0.52 26.14 15.04
C VAL A 78 1.49 26.70 14.01
N LYS A 79 1.19 27.88 13.47
CA LYS A 79 2.06 28.65 12.58
C LYS A 79 2.09 30.10 13.07
N ASP A 80 3.27 30.69 13.20
CA ASP A 80 3.44 32.07 13.65
C ASP A 80 2.67 32.39 14.96
N ASN A 81 2.72 31.46 15.93
CA ASN A 81 1.98 31.49 17.20
C ASN A 81 0.44 31.51 17.09
N GLN A 82 -0.11 31.19 15.92
CA GLN A 82 -1.55 31.05 15.70
C GLN A 82 -1.91 29.58 15.43
N ALA A 83 -2.87 29.06 16.20
CA ALA A 83 -3.41 27.73 16.01
C ALA A 83 -4.54 27.76 14.96
N PHE A 84 -4.52 26.81 14.03
CA PHE A 84 -5.56 26.66 13.02
C PHE A 84 -5.76 25.19 12.65
N THR A 85 -6.95 24.87 12.12
CA THR A 85 -7.24 23.53 11.58
C THR A 85 -6.51 23.36 10.25
N LEU A 86 -5.63 22.36 10.16
CA LEU A 86 -4.70 22.18 9.05
C LEU A 86 -5.41 21.95 7.71
N PHE A 87 -6.49 21.17 7.72
CA PHE A 87 -7.24 20.80 6.53
C PHE A 87 -8.58 21.51 6.48
N ASN A 88 -8.88 22.13 5.36
CA ASN A 88 -10.18 22.73 5.11
C ASN A 88 -11.27 21.66 4.84
N GLN A 89 -12.52 22.10 4.66
CA GLN A 89 -13.65 21.18 4.47
C GLN A 89 -13.48 20.28 3.24
N ARG A 90 -12.96 20.80 2.12
CA ARG A 90 -12.75 20.03 0.89
C ARG A 90 -11.73 18.92 1.13
N GLU A 91 -10.59 19.27 1.72
CA GLU A 91 -9.51 18.34 2.04
C GLU A 91 -9.96 17.28 3.06
N ALA A 92 -10.73 17.67 4.07
CA ALA A 92 -11.24 16.74 5.08
C ALA A 92 -12.22 15.71 4.48
N ILE A 93 -13.09 16.11 3.54
CA ILE A 93 -13.96 15.17 2.83
C ILE A 93 -13.14 14.26 1.90
N HIS A 94 -12.15 14.80 1.20
CA HIS A 94 -11.26 13.97 0.38
C HIS A 94 -10.48 12.95 1.22
N LEU A 95 -9.96 13.34 2.38
CA LEU A 95 -9.27 12.45 3.31
C LEU A 95 -10.20 11.36 3.88
N LYS A 96 -11.49 11.64 4.03
CA LYS A 96 -12.50 10.63 4.36
C LYS A 96 -12.62 9.57 3.27
N ASP A 97 -12.61 9.97 1.99
CA ASP A 97 -12.61 9.02 0.87
C ASP A 97 -11.30 8.19 0.85
N VAL A 98 -10.14 8.83 1.04
CA VAL A 98 -8.82 8.16 1.12
C VAL A 98 -8.79 7.14 2.26
N ARG A 99 -9.35 7.48 3.42
CA ARG A 99 -9.48 6.54 4.54
C ARG A 99 -10.37 5.34 4.19
N GLY A 100 -11.42 5.54 3.40
CA GLY A 100 -12.22 4.46 2.84
C GLY A 100 -11.38 3.48 2.03
N LEU A 101 -10.45 3.98 1.19
CA LEU A 101 -9.54 3.15 0.42
C LEU A 101 -8.56 2.37 1.31
N PHE A 102 -7.97 3.00 2.33
CA PHE A 102 -7.09 2.27 3.26
C PHE A 102 -7.83 1.19 4.04
N ARG A 103 -9.09 1.45 4.45
CA ARG A 103 -9.91 0.41 5.08
C ARG A 103 -10.20 -0.74 4.13
N LEU A 104 -10.54 -0.45 2.87
CA LEU A 104 -10.73 -1.47 1.85
C LEU A 104 -9.46 -2.31 1.65
N ASP A 105 -8.29 -1.66 1.58
CA ASP A 105 -7.00 -2.32 1.48
C ASP A 105 -6.75 -3.27 2.67
N TYR A 106 -7.04 -2.84 3.89
CA TYR A 106 -6.93 -3.69 5.08
C TYR A 106 -7.89 -4.89 5.05
N TRP A 107 -9.11 -4.72 4.56
CA TRP A 107 -10.06 -5.83 4.38
C TRP A 107 -9.61 -6.82 3.32
N ILE A 108 -9.04 -6.33 2.20
CA ILE A 108 -8.45 -7.18 1.15
C ILE A 108 -7.28 -7.97 1.74
N LEU A 109 -6.37 -7.31 2.45
CA LEU A 109 -5.24 -7.95 3.11
C LEU A 109 -5.71 -9.04 4.08
N LEU A 110 -6.65 -8.72 4.97
CA LEU A 110 -7.16 -9.66 5.96
C LEU A 110 -7.83 -10.87 5.30
N GLY A 111 -8.74 -10.64 4.34
CA GLY A 111 -9.46 -11.72 3.68
C GLY A 111 -8.55 -12.65 2.87
N THR A 112 -7.62 -12.08 2.11
CA THR A 112 -6.67 -12.85 1.31
C THR A 112 -5.65 -13.59 2.19
N LEU A 113 -5.20 -12.98 3.28
CA LEU A 113 -4.28 -13.60 4.23
C LEU A 113 -4.94 -14.77 4.97
N ILE A 114 -6.18 -14.61 5.47
CA ILE A 114 -6.91 -15.71 6.12
C ILE A 114 -7.06 -16.89 5.16
N TYR A 115 -7.48 -16.63 3.92
CA TYR A 115 -7.61 -17.67 2.91
C TYR A 115 -6.27 -18.38 2.64
N ALA A 116 -5.20 -17.61 2.44
CA ALA A 116 -3.87 -18.14 2.17
C ALA A 116 -3.36 -19.01 3.31
N LEU A 117 -3.53 -18.58 4.57
CA LEU A 117 -3.11 -19.34 5.75
C LEU A 117 -3.89 -20.67 5.89
N ILE A 118 -5.21 -20.64 5.69
CA ILE A 118 -6.05 -21.86 5.69
C ILE A 118 -5.59 -22.82 4.60
N TYR A 119 -5.36 -22.32 3.37
CA TYR A 119 -4.94 -23.13 2.25
C TYR A 119 -3.55 -23.74 2.45
N VAL A 120 -2.59 -22.95 2.95
CA VAL A 120 -1.24 -23.41 3.29
C VAL A 120 -1.30 -24.48 4.40
N GLY A 121 -2.06 -24.24 5.47
CA GLY A 121 -2.25 -25.20 6.55
C GLY A 121 -2.85 -26.52 6.07
N PHE A 122 -3.84 -26.46 5.18
CA PHE A 122 -4.43 -27.64 4.54
C PHE A 122 -3.42 -28.43 3.69
N LEU A 123 -2.60 -27.76 2.88
CA LEU A 123 -1.56 -28.42 2.08
C LEU A 123 -0.47 -29.05 2.95
N ILE A 124 -0.10 -28.41 4.07
CA ILE A 124 0.85 -28.96 5.04
C ILE A 124 0.28 -30.23 5.69
N TRP A 125 -0.99 -30.20 6.11
CA TRP A 125 -1.67 -31.35 6.69
C TRP A 125 -1.73 -32.54 5.72
N LEU A 126 -1.98 -32.28 4.44
CA LEU A 126 -1.92 -33.29 3.37
C LEU A 126 -0.50 -33.68 2.95
N LYS A 127 0.54 -33.02 3.47
CA LYS A 127 1.96 -33.17 3.07
C LYS A 127 2.19 -32.90 1.57
N GLU A 128 1.39 -32.02 0.98
CA GLU A 128 1.42 -31.63 -0.45
C GLU A 128 2.44 -30.52 -0.72
N TRP A 129 3.69 -30.73 -0.30
CA TRP A 129 4.77 -29.74 -0.36
C TRP A 129 5.07 -29.22 -1.76
N ARG A 130 4.97 -30.09 -2.78
CA ARG A 130 5.20 -29.70 -4.18
C ARG A 130 4.13 -28.75 -4.69
N GLN A 131 2.89 -28.90 -4.23
CA GLN A 131 1.81 -28.00 -4.61
C GLN A 131 1.97 -26.65 -3.93
N LEU A 132 2.32 -26.63 -2.65
CA LEU A 132 2.63 -25.41 -1.92
C LEU A 132 3.75 -24.64 -2.60
N ALA A 133 4.86 -25.31 -2.89
CA ALA A 133 6.01 -24.72 -3.60
C ALA A 133 5.60 -24.11 -4.95
N ARG A 134 4.83 -24.85 -5.77
CA ARG A 134 4.31 -24.32 -7.05
C ARG A 134 3.40 -23.12 -6.86
N GLY A 135 2.54 -23.12 -5.85
CA GLY A 135 1.66 -21.98 -5.54
C GLY A 135 2.47 -20.72 -5.22
N LEU A 136 3.47 -20.85 -4.35
CA LEU A 136 4.39 -19.77 -4.00
C LEU A 136 5.16 -19.25 -5.22
N LEU A 137 5.70 -20.13 -6.06
CA LEU A 137 6.43 -19.77 -7.28
C LEU A 137 5.56 -19.02 -8.28
N TRP A 138 4.39 -19.58 -8.62
CA TRP A 138 3.51 -18.97 -9.61
C TRP A 138 2.88 -17.67 -9.11
N GLY A 139 2.48 -17.60 -7.84
CA GLY A 139 1.98 -16.35 -7.27
C GLY A 139 3.05 -15.28 -7.16
N SER A 140 4.28 -15.63 -6.78
CA SER A 140 5.41 -14.69 -6.77
C SER A 140 5.76 -14.19 -8.17
N GLY A 141 5.81 -15.08 -9.16
CA GLY A 141 6.03 -14.71 -10.56
C GLY A 141 4.92 -13.79 -11.10
N LEU A 142 3.66 -14.08 -10.75
CA LEU A 142 2.53 -13.21 -11.08
C LEU A 142 2.67 -11.84 -10.43
N THR A 143 3.03 -11.78 -9.14
CA THR A 143 3.27 -10.51 -8.43
C THR A 143 4.34 -9.69 -9.14
N ILE A 144 5.50 -10.29 -9.47
CA ILE A 144 6.57 -9.60 -10.19
C ILE A 144 6.09 -9.09 -11.55
N GLY A 145 5.36 -9.91 -12.32
CA GLY A 145 4.79 -9.48 -13.59
C GLY A 145 3.87 -8.26 -13.46
N LEU A 146 2.96 -8.28 -12.48
CA LEU A 146 2.03 -7.17 -12.22
C LEU A 146 2.73 -5.89 -11.76
N ILE A 147 3.66 -5.99 -10.80
CA ILE A 147 4.36 -4.80 -10.28
C ILE A 147 5.34 -4.21 -11.31
N VAL A 148 5.90 -5.01 -12.22
CA VAL A 148 6.71 -4.48 -13.33
C VAL A 148 5.84 -3.64 -14.25
N VAL A 149 4.64 -4.11 -14.61
CA VAL A 149 3.70 -3.35 -15.46
C VAL A 149 3.26 -2.06 -14.77
N LEU A 150 2.83 -2.14 -13.50
CA LEU A 150 2.37 -0.97 -12.74
C LEU A 150 3.52 0.02 -12.47
N GLY A 151 4.68 -0.49 -12.07
CA GLY A 151 5.87 0.32 -11.80
C GLY A 151 6.40 1.02 -13.04
N LEU A 152 6.48 0.33 -14.19
CA LEU A 152 6.87 0.96 -15.46
C LEU A 152 5.88 2.06 -15.88
N SER A 153 4.58 1.82 -15.71
CA SER A 153 3.55 2.85 -15.98
C SER A 153 3.77 4.10 -15.13
N ALA A 154 3.98 3.93 -13.83
CA ALA A 154 4.26 5.03 -12.90
C ALA A 154 5.59 5.76 -13.21
N MET A 155 6.63 5.02 -13.63
CA MET A 155 7.94 5.60 -13.97
C MET A 155 7.91 6.41 -15.28
N LEU A 156 7.20 5.94 -16.30
CA LEU A 156 7.16 6.60 -17.61
C LEU A 156 6.31 7.88 -17.59
N ASN A 157 5.17 7.86 -16.92
CA ASN A 157 4.29 9.02 -16.82
C ASN A 157 3.51 9.03 -15.51
N PHE A 158 4.19 9.51 -14.46
CA PHE A 158 3.59 9.57 -13.13
C PHE A 158 2.33 10.45 -13.07
N ASP A 159 2.25 11.54 -13.84
CA ASP A 159 1.09 12.43 -13.82
C ASP A 159 -0.17 11.71 -14.33
N GLN A 160 -0.05 11.00 -15.45
CA GLN A 160 -1.16 10.22 -15.98
C GLN A 160 -1.52 9.04 -15.08
N PHE A 161 -0.52 8.36 -14.50
CA PHE A 161 -0.74 7.30 -13.54
C PHE A 161 -1.54 7.81 -12.32
N PHE A 162 -1.10 8.93 -11.72
CA PHE A 162 -1.75 9.55 -10.58
C PHE A 162 -3.16 10.02 -10.90
N LEU A 163 -3.37 10.62 -12.08
CA LEU A 163 -4.69 11.05 -12.55
C LEU A 163 -5.64 9.85 -12.76
N GLN A 164 -5.16 8.77 -13.36
CA GLN A 164 -5.96 7.56 -13.55
C GLN A 164 -6.33 6.91 -12.23
N PHE A 165 -5.41 6.85 -11.27
CA PHE A 165 -5.70 6.40 -9.91
C PHE A 165 -6.86 7.21 -9.32
N HIS A 166 -6.79 8.54 -9.33
CA HIS A 166 -7.86 9.38 -8.77
C HIS A 166 -9.21 9.18 -9.45
N ARG A 167 -9.24 9.03 -10.78
CA ARG A 167 -10.48 8.78 -11.54
C ARG A 167 -11.09 7.41 -11.27
N LEU A 168 -10.26 6.40 -10.97
CA LEU A 168 -10.73 5.06 -10.62
C LEU A 168 -11.15 4.96 -9.16
N SER A 169 -10.50 5.72 -8.28
CA SER A 169 -10.70 5.68 -6.84
C SER A 169 -11.81 6.58 -6.33
N PHE A 170 -12.10 7.69 -7.02
CA PHE A 170 -13.04 8.70 -6.56
C PHE A 170 -14.07 9.04 -7.64
N THR A 171 -15.33 9.19 -7.24
CA THR A 171 -16.45 9.58 -8.12
C THR A 171 -16.73 11.09 -8.09
N ASN A 172 -15.86 11.87 -7.45
CA ASN A 172 -15.98 13.31 -7.26
C ASN A 172 -14.65 14.01 -7.62
N GLU A 173 -14.62 15.35 -7.59
CA GLU A 173 -13.42 16.14 -7.90
C GLU A 173 -12.73 16.75 -6.67
N LEU A 174 -13.09 16.33 -5.46
CA LEU A 174 -12.57 16.93 -4.22
C LEU A 174 -11.05 16.75 -4.05
N TRP A 175 -10.47 15.77 -4.75
CA TRP A 175 -9.03 15.53 -4.85
C TRP A 175 -8.26 16.53 -5.73
N GLN A 176 -8.94 17.33 -6.55
CA GLN A 176 -8.31 18.42 -7.30
C GLN A 176 -8.12 19.62 -6.37
N LEU A 177 -6.92 19.73 -5.80
CA LEU A 177 -6.57 20.72 -4.79
C LEU A 177 -5.69 21.83 -5.39
N ASP A 178 -5.79 23.04 -4.84
CA ASP A 178 -5.01 24.20 -5.22
C ASP A 178 -3.71 24.25 -4.40
N PRO A 179 -2.52 24.08 -5.02
CA PRO A 179 -1.24 24.09 -4.31
C PRO A 179 -0.87 25.46 -3.71
N SER A 180 -1.65 26.52 -3.96
CA SER A 180 -1.48 27.83 -3.31
C SER A 180 -2.30 27.99 -2.03
N GLN A 181 -3.33 27.15 -1.81
CA GLN A 181 -4.26 27.28 -0.67
C GLN A 181 -4.37 26.01 0.18
N ASP A 182 -4.31 24.83 -0.43
CA ASP A 182 -4.62 23.55 0.20
C ASP A 182 -3.36 22.89 0.79
N TYR A 183 -3.31 22.74 2.11
CA TYR A 183 -2.16 22.18 2.81
C TYR A 183 -1.90 20.71 2.44
N LEU A 184 -2.92 19.93 2.12
CA LEU A 184 -2.80 18.51 1.81
C LEU A 184 -1.91 18.26 0.58
N ILE A 185 -2.08 19.05 -0.49
CA ILE A 185 -1.24 18.94 -1.68
C ILE A 185 0.14 19.58 -1.48
N MET A 186 0.26 20.57 -0.58
CA MET A 186 1.57 21.11 -0.17
C MET A 186 2.38 20.09 0.66
N LEU A 187 1.71 19.32 1.52
CA LEU A 187 2.34 18.28 2.35
C LEU A 187 2.75 17.06 1.51
N PHE A 188 1.93 16.70 0.52
CA PHE A 188 2.18 15.55 -0.35
C PHE A 188 2.31 15.99 -1.81
N PRO A 189 3.40 16.69 -2.15
CA PRO A 189 3.64 17.09 -3.53
C PRO A 189 3.83 15.85 -4.41
N ARG A 190 3.74 16.02 -5.74
CA ARG A 190 3.89 14.92 -6.71
C ARG A 190 5.07 13.99 -6.41
N GLY A 191 6.23 14.56 -6.06
CA GLY A 191 7.43 13.78 -5.78
C GLY A 191 7.27 12.84 -4.57
N PHE A 192 6.53 13.27 -3.54
CA PHE A 192 6.19 12.41 -2.40
C PHE A 192 5.49 11.13 -2.86
N TRP A 193 4.44 11.29 -3.66
CA TRP A 193 3.65 10.16 -4.15
C TRP A 193 4.43 9.27 -5.11
N TYR A 194 5.33 9.85 -5.91
CA TYR A 194 6.25 9.07 -6.74
C TYR A 194 7.16 8.18 -5.88
N ASP A 195 7.79 8.73 -4.85
CA ASP A 195 8.67 7.97 -3.95
C ASP A 195 7.89 6.91 -3.15
N ALA A 196 6.69 7.25 -2.68
CA ALA A 196 5.81 6.29 -1.99
C ALA A 196 5.43 5.12 -2.91
N THR A 197 5.10 5.41 -4.17
CA THR A 197 4.80 4.39 -5.19
C THR A 197 6.01 3.50 -5.46
N LEU A 198 7.21 4.08 -5.52
CA LEU A 198 8.45 3.34 -5.69
C LEU A 198 8.75 2.45 -4.48
N PHE A 199 8.58 2.96 -3.27
CA PHE A 199 8.74 2.19 -2.03
C PHE A 199 7.80 0.99 -1.98
N ILE A 200 6.50 1.21 -2.29
CA ILE A 200 5.50 0.14 -2.34
C ILE A 200 5.88 -0.90 -3.39
N THR A 201 6.30 -0.46 -4.58
CA THR A 201 6.72 -1.35 -5.68
C THR A 201 7.92 -2.21 -5.27
N ILE A 202 8.95 -1.61 -4.67
CA ILE A 202 10.14 -2.32 -4.20
C ILE A 202 9.80 -3.29 -3.06
N ALA A 203 9.04 -2.85 -2.06
CA ALA A 203 8.63 -3.70 -0.94
C ALA A 203 7.84 -4.92 -1.41
N THR A 204 6.89 -4.71 -2.34
CA THR A 204 6.10 -5.78 -2.95
C THR A 204 6.99 -6.75 -3.73
N ALA A 205 7.95 -6.23 -4.51
CA ALA A 205 8.89 -7.05 -5.28
C ALA A 205 9.81 -7.89 -4.38
N VAL A 206 10.37 -7.28 -3.32
CA VAL A 206 11.20 -7.98 -2.33
C VAL A 206 10.41 -9.09 -1.66
N GLY A 207 9.17 -8.82 -1.23
CA GLY A 207 8.29 -9.84 -0.66
C GLY A 207 8.03 -11.00 -1.62
N ALA A 208 7.79 -10.71 -2.90
CA ALA A 208 7.62 -11.74 -3.92
C ALA A 208 8.89 -12.56 -4.14
N VAL A 209 10.07 -11.94 -4.19
CA VAL A 209 11.36 -12.64 -4.31
C VAL A 209 11.58 -13.58 -3.12
N ILE A 210 11.30 -13.13 -1.90
CA ILE A 210 11.42 -13.94 -0.68
C ILE A 210 10.49 -15.16 -0.75
N LEU A 211 9.19 -14.95 -1.02
CA LEU A 211 8.23 -16.05 -1.09
C LEU A 211 8.52 -17.01 -2.25
N GLY A 212 8.99 -16.49 -3.38
CA GLY A 212 9.46 -17.30 -4.51
C GLY A 212 10.65 -18.16 -4.11
N GLY A 213 11.65 -17.59 -3.43
CA GLY A 213 12.82 -18.31 -2.91
C GLY A 213 12.44 -19.41 -1.92
N VAL A 214 11.50 -19.15 -1.01
CA VAL A 214 10.91 -20.18 -0.13
C VAL A 214 10.26 -21.29 -0.94
N GLY A 215 9.52 -20.94 -2.01
CA GLY A 215 8.95 -21.91 -2.95
C GLY A 215 10.01 -22.80 -3.61
N ILE A 216 11.12 -22.23 -4.10
CA ILE A 216 12.25 -22.98 -4.68
C ILE A 216 12.84 -23.95 -3.64
N TYR A 217 13.08 -23.47 -2.42
CA TYR A 217 13.65 -24.28 -1.34
C TYR A 217 12.75 -25.48 -0.99
N ILE A 218 11.44 -25.26 -0.81
CA ILE A 218 10.48 -26.34 -0.54
C ILE A 218 10.42 -27.33 -1.71
N PHE A 219 10.46 -26.84 -2.95
CA PHE A 219 10.46 -27.71 -4.13
C PHE A 219 11.69 -28.64 -4.16
N SER A 220 12.88 -28.08 -3.89
CA SER A 220 14.14 -28.82 -3.91
C SER A 220 14.25 -29.85 -2.77
N SER A 221 13.77 -29.53 -1.58
CA SER A 221 13.80 -30.42 -0.41
C SER A 221 12.79 -31.57 -0.52
N ALA A 222 11.60 -31.32 -1.08
CA ALA A 222 10.61 -32.36 -1.36
C ALA A 222 11.05 -33.37 -2.44
N GLY A 223 12.07 -33.04 -3.24
CA GLY A 223 12.71 -33.97 -4.19
C GLY A 223 13.73 -34.90 -3.52
N ARG A 224 14.40 -34.43 -2.45
CA ARG A 224 15.51 -35.12 -1.79
C ARG A 224 15.06 -36.24 -0.84
N ASN A 225 13.86 -36.15 -0.25
CA ASN A 225 13.29 -37.17 0.65
C ASN A 225 12.70 -38.43 -0.06
N ARG A 226 12.96 -38.62 -1.36
CA ARG A 226 12.47 -39.78 -2.13
C ARG A 226 13.57 -40.62 -2.78
N GLY A 227 14.84 -40.29 -2.54
CA GLY A 227 16.01 -41.10 -2.92
C GLY A 227 16.66 -41.68 -1.68
#